data_AF-A0A0P9JX43-F1
#
_entry.id   AF-A0A0P9JX43-F1
#
_cell.length_a   1.000
_cell.length_b   1.000
_cell.length_c   1.000
_cell.angle_alpha   90.00
_cell.angle_beta   90.00
_cell.angle_gamma   90.00
#
_symmetry.space_group_name_H-M   'P 1'
#
loop_
_entity.id
_entity.type
_entity.pdbx_description
1 polymer ?
#
loop_
_entity_poly.entity_id
_entity_poly.type
_entity_poly.pdbx_seq_one_letter_code
_entity_poly.pdbx_strand_id
1 'polypeptide(L)'
;MQDIVIATISKLLATNKQPNVALVKANLPQPVPMPIIIDVLARYKQNPSEFERQTLKQVQQPEQTSSASQTQLDRIEAKLDKLLSLLENK
;
A
#
# COMPACT_ATOMS: atom_id res chain seq x y z
N MET A 1 4.58 0.01 -7.94
CA MET A 1 5.73 0.85 -7.48
C MET A 1 5.38 1.67 -6.24
N GLN A 2 4.16 2.21 -6.10
CA GLN A 2 3.77 2.88 -4.86
C GLN A 2 3.78 1.93 -3.66
N ASP A 3 3.45 0.66 -3.88
CA ASP A 3 3.37 -0.40 -2.87
C ASP A 3 4.69 -0.58 -2.09
N ILE A 4 5.83 -0.49 -2.79
CA ILE A 4 7.14 -0.65 -2.16
C ILE A 4 7.47 0.55 -1.27
N VAL A 5 7.03 1.75 -1.66
CA VAL A 5 7.16 2.97 -0.85
C VAL A 5 6.28 2.89 0.39
N ILE A 6 5.04 2.42 0.24
CA ILE A 6 4.09 2.19 1.34
C ILE A 6 4.67 1.19 2.34
N ALA A 7 5.17 0.04 1.86
CA ALA A 7 5.81 -0.97 2.69
C ALA A 7 7.02 -0.43 3.46
N THR A 8 7.88 0.36 2.81
CA THR A 8 9.03 1.00 3.47
C THR A 8 8.56 2.00 4.54
N ILE A 9 7.52 2.79 4.27
CA ILE A 9 6.95 3.73 5.25
C ILE A 9 6.40 2.96 6.46
N SER A 10 5.60 1.91 6.25
CA SER A 10 5.08 1.08 7.34
C SER A 10 6.19 0.44 8.18
N LYS A 11 7.28 -0.02 7.55
CA LYS A 11 8.45 -0.54 8.25
C LYS A 11 9.13 0.53 9.12
N LEU A 12 9.26 1.76 8.61
CA LEU A 12 9.82 2.87 9.38
C LEU A 12 8.95 3.22 10.59
N LEU A 13 7.62 3.22 10.43
CA LEU A 13 6.66 3.42 11.52
C LEU A 13 6.77 2.34 12.60
N ALA A 14 6.91 1.07 12.21
CA ALA A 14 7.14 -0.04 13.16
C ALA A 14 8.43 0.15 13.98
N THR A 15 9.44 0.82 13.42
CA THR A 15 10.68 1.18 14.14
C THR A 15 10.59 2.49 14.95
N ASN A 16 9.39 3.04 15.14
CA ASN A 16 9.15 4.35 15.77
C ASN A 16 9.92 5.51 15.09
N LYS A 17 10.21 5.39 13.78
CA LYS A 17 10.86 6.46 13.01
C LYS A 17 9.83 7.20 12.18
N GLN A 18 9.85 8.52 12.24
CA GLN A 18 9.01 9.36 11.39
C GLN A 18 9.50 9.27 9.93
N PRO A 19 8.66 8.84 8.98
CA PRO A 19 9.04 8.70 7.59
C PRO A 19 9.22 10.08 6.95
N ASN A 20 10.36 10.29 6.30
CA ASN A 20 10.67 11.47 5.50
C ASN A 20 11.32 11.05 4.16
N VAL A 21 11.45 11.98 3.22
CA VAL A 21 11.92 11.68 1.85
C VAL A 21 13.28 10.99 1.83
N ALA A 22 14.24 11.48 2.62
CA ALA A 22 15.58 10.92 2.68
C ALA A 22 15.58 9.51 3.32
N LEU A 23 14.82 9.34 4.40
CA LEU A 23 14.72 8.10 5.15
C LEU A 23 14.05 7.01 4.30
N VAL A 24 12.97 7.36 3.61
CA VAL A 24 12.27 6.45 2.70
C VAL A 24 13.19 6.07 1.54
N LYS A 25 13.86 7.05 0.90
CA LYS A 25 14.80 6.80 -0.19
C LYS A 25 15.95 5.86 0.21
N ALA A 26 16.51 6.03 1.41
CA ALA A 26 17.61 5.21 1.90
C ALA A 26 17.21 3.76 2.24
N ASN A 27 15.92 3.49 2.48
CA ASN A 27 15.40 2.18 2.89
C ASN A 27 14.61 1.49 1.77
N LEU A 28 14.63 2.02 0.55
CA LEU A 28 14.01 1.39 -0.61
C LEU A 28 14.96 0.32 -1.19
N PRO A 29 14.45 -0.89 -1.51
CA PRO A 29 15.28 -1.96 -2.07
C PRO A 29 15.65 -1.74 -3.56
N GLN A 30 14.98 -0.79 -4.21
CA GLN A 30 15.24 -0.44 -5.61
C GLN A 30 15.05 1.06 -5.84
N PRO A 31 15.66 1.64 -6.90
CA PRO A 31 15.42 3.02 -7.27
C PRO A 31 13.94 3.25 -7.60
N VAL A 32 13.34 4.27 -6.99
CA VAL A 32 11.98 4.72 -7.28
C VAL A 32 12.02 6.20 -7.66
N PRO A 33 11.27 6.63 -8.69
CA PRO A 33 11.15 8.05 -9.04
C PRO A 33 10.72 8.91 -7.86
N MET A 34 11.43 10.02 -7.64
CA MET A 34 11.17 10.93 -6.52
C MET A 34 9.72 11.44 -6.46
N PRO A 35 9.04 11.77 -7.57
CA PRO A 35 7.62 12.17 -7.54
C PRO A 35 6.70 11.12 -6.90
N ILE A 36 6.97 9.83 -7.10
CA ILE A 36 6.18 8.74 -6.51
C ILE A 36 6.39 8.69 -5.00
N ILE A 37 7.64 8.89 -4.54
CA ILE A 37 7.95 8.94 -3.10
C ILE A 37 7.22 10.11 -2.44
N ILE A 38 7.21 11.27 -3.08
CA ILE A 38 6.56 12.49 -2.58
C ILE A 38 5.04 12.31 -2.52
N ASP A 39 4.42 11.75 -3.55
CA ASP A 39 2.97 11.51 -3.59
C ASP A 39 2.52 10.62 -2.42
N VAL A 40 3.19 9.48 -2.22
CA VAL A 40 2.87 8.55 -1.13
C VAL A 40 3.13 9.19 0.24
N LEU A 41 4.22 9.95 0.39
CA LEU A 41 4.49 10.69 1.64
C LEU A 41 3.45 11.78 1.91
N ALA A 42 2.95 12.48 0.88
CA ALA A 42 1.89 13.46 1.03
C ALA A 42 0.60 12.80 1.52
N ARG A 43 0.24 11.65 0.93
CA ARG A 43 -0.90 10.83 1.38
C ARG A 43 -0.76 10.35 2.82
N TYR A 44 0.44 9.92 3.22
CA TYR A 44 0.74 9.57 4.61
C TYR A 44 0.53 10.75 5.56
N LYS A 45 1.00 11.94 5.20
CA LYS A 45 0.83 13.14 6.03
C LYS A 45 -0.63 13.54 6.21
N GLN A 46 -1.48 13.28 5.21
CA GLN A 46 -2.91 13.55 5.29
C GLN A 46 -3.65 12.48 6.11
N ASN A 47 -3.31 11.21 5.92
CA ASN A 47 -4.00 10.07 6.52
C ASN A 47 -2.99 9.02 7.03
N PRO A 48 -2.37 9.23 8.20
CA PRO A 48 -1.33 8.34 8.72
C PRO A 48 -1.86 6.94 9.07
N SER A 49 -3.13 6.84 9.48
CA SER A 49 -3.77 5.59 9.92
C SER A 49 -3.88 4.52 8.82
N GLU A 50 -3.85 4.92 7.54
CA GLU A 50 -3.86 4.00 6.39
C GLU A 50 -2.56 3.16 6.32
N PHE A 51 -1.45 3.71 6.81
CA PHE A 51 -0.12 3.11 6.69
C PHE A 51 0.22 2.21 7.90
N GLU A 52 -0.47 2.40 9.02
CA GLU A 52 -0.31 1.56 10.22
C GLU A 52 -1.03 0.21 10.08
N ARG A 53 -2.17 0.16 9.37
CA ARG A 53 -2.97 -1.06 9.17
C ARG A 53 -2.29 -2.10 8.26
N GLN A 54 -1.35 -1.68 7.42
CA GLN A 54 -0.63 -2.56 6.50
C GLN A 54 0.40 -3.44 7.24
N THR A 55 0.87 -3.02 8.42
CA THR A 55 1.87 -3.76 9.23
C THR A 55 1.42 -5.17 9.60
N LEU A 56 0.12 -5.41 9.69
CA LEU A 56 -0.48 -6.71 10.04
C LEU A 56 -0.51 -7.71 8.88
N LYS A 57 -0.37 -7.26 7.62
CA LYS A 57 -0.45 -8.15 6.44
C LYS A 57 0.90 -8.67 5.96
N GLN A 58 2.01 -8.10 6.42
CA GLN A 58 3.32 -8.30 5.79
C GLN A 58 4.17 -9.43 6.39
N VAL A 59 3.62 -10.24 7.32
CA VAL A 59 4.33 -11.39 7.90
C VAL A 59 4.28 -12.64 6.99
N GLN A 60 3.62 -12.59 5.84
CA GLN A 60 3.55 -13.73 4.92
C GLN A 60 4.36 -13.50 3.63
N GLN A 61 5.60 -13.97 3.72
CA GLN A 61 6.31 -14.77 2.70
C GLN A 61 7.10 -14.05 1.58
N PRO A 62 8.29 -14.59 1.20
CA PRO A 62 9.22 -13.96 0.28
C PRO A 62 8.84 -14.18 -1.19
N GLU A 63 9.45 -13.35 -2.05
CA GLU A 63 9.65 -13.45 -3.50
C GLU A 63 8.78 -14.48 -4.23
N GLN A 64 7.83 -14.02 -5.06
CA GLN A 64 7.63 -14.54 -6.42
C GLN A 64 6.58 -13.75 -7.22
N THR A 65 6.99 -13.45 -8.45
CA THR A 65 6.20 -13.40 -9.70
C THR A 65 5.04 -12.40 -9.86
N SER A 66 5.28 -11.48 -10.79
CA SER A 66 4.34 -10.91 -11.76
C SER A 66 3.04 -11.71 -11.96
N SER A 67 1.97 -11.38 -11.22
CA SER A 67 0.55 -11.67 -11.56
C SER A 67 -0.46 -10.96 -10.65
N ALA A 68 -0.05 -9.89 -9.95
CA ALA A 68 -0.91 -9.24 -8.95
C ALA A 68 -2.06 -8.39 -9.55
N SER A 69 -1.94 -7.95 -10.81
CA SER A 69 -2.92 -7.03 -11.42
C SER A 69 -4.27 -7.66 -11.75
N GLN A 70 -4.35 -8.98 -11.98
CA GLN A 70 -5.63 -9.64 -12.28
C GLN A 70 -6.49 -9.84 -11.03
N THR A 71 -5.90 -9.88 -9.84
CA THR A 71 -6.66 -10.20 -8.60
C THR A 71 -7.36 -9.00 -7.97
N GLN A 72 -6.95 -7.77 -8.30
CA GLN A 72 -7.56 -6.58 -7.70
C GLN A 72 -8.86 -6.20 -8.40
N LEU A 73 -8.91 -6.28 -9.74
CA LEU A 73 -10.11 -6.00 -10.52
C LEU A 73 -11.21 -7.01 -10.21
N ASP A 74 -10.89 -8.30 -10.21
CA ASP A 74 -11.82 -9.39 -9.87
C ASP A 74 -12.45 -9.22 -8.47
N ARG A 75 -11.62 -8.78 -7.51
CA ARG A 75 -12.05 -8.50 -6.13
C ARG A 75 -12.88 -7.23 -6.01
N ILE A 76 -12.71 -6.26 -6.92
CA ILE A 76 -13.55 -5.06 -7.01
C ILE A 76 -14.89 -5.42 -7.65
N GLU A 77 -14.88 -6.19 -8.74
CA GLU A 77 -16.08 -6.68 -9.44
C GLU A 77 -16.98 -7.49 -8.50
N ALA A 78 -16.43 -8.47 -7.78
CA ALA A 78 -17.20 -9.26 -6.81
C ALA A 78 -17.83 -8.43 -5.67
N LYS A 79 -17.21 -7.30 -5.30
CA LYS A 79 -17.78 -6.38 -4.29
C LYS A 79 -18.91 -5.55 -4.87
N LEU A 80 -18.80 -5.13 -6.13
CA LEU A 80 -19.84 -4.39 -6.82
C LEU A 80 -21.07 -5.25 -7.08
N ASP A 81 -20.90 -6.51 -7.51
CA ASP A 81 -21.98 -7.49 -7.64
C ASP A 81 -22.75 -7.68 -6.33
N LYS A 82 -22.02 -7.83 -5.21
CA LYS A 82 -22.65 -7.97 -3.90
C LYS A 82 -23.44 -6.73 -3.49
N LEU A 83 -22.98 -5.53 -3.85
CA LEU A 83 -23.67 -4.27 -3.57
C LEU A 83 -24.92 -4.11 -4.44
N LEU A 84 -24.85 -4.44 -5.73
CA LEU A 84 -26.00 -4.42 -6.63
C LEU A 84 -27.09 -5.39 -6.18
N SER A 85 -26.70 -6.61 -5.82
CA SER A 85 -27.64 -7.64 -5.36
C SER A 85 -28.37 -7.22 -4.07
N LEU A 86 -27.73 -6.45 -3.18
CA LEU A 86 -28.38 -5.87 -2.00
C LEU A 86 -29.33 -4.71 -2.33
N LEU A 87 -29.13 -4.03 -3.45
CA LEU A 87 -29.98 -2.93 -3.91
C LEU A 87 -31.19 -3.42 -4.72
N GLU A 88 -31.06 -4.53 -5.45
CA GLU A 88 -32.15 -5.16 -6.19
C GLU A 88 -33.15 -5.91 -5.28
N ASN A 89 -32.71 -6.31 -4.08
CA ASN A 89 -33.54 -6.99 -3.10
C ASN A 89 -34.39 -6.04 -2.21
N LYS A 90 -34.71 -4.85 -2.71
CA LYS A 90 -35.44 -3.80 -2.01
C LYS A 90 -36.69 -3.34 -2.75
#